data_AF-A0A6L3AJA5-F1
#
_entry.id   AF-A0A6L3AJA5-F1
#
_cell.length_a   1.000
_cell.length_b   1.000
_cell.length_c   1.000
_cell.angle_alpha   90.00
_cell.angle_beta   90.00
_cell.angle_gamma   90.00
#
_symmetry.space_group_name_H-M   'P 1'
#
loop_
_entity.id
_entity.type
_entity.pdbx_description
1 polymer ?
#
loop_
_entity_poly.entity_id
_entity_poly.type
_entity_poly.pdbx_seq_one_letter_code
_entity_poly.pdbx_strand_id
1 'polypeptide(L)'
;MKDLSINTIIFIIIVLFVNIGFIVKMLNQYHKTKKSGYLREEAFQEQLEQRVMRSFGNKEELNKLIHDFVRYKDAAEKNAVLLKEQDVQLKLLNRKLEDSMIKCEEEKARFQKEVWALEDLLSQTKDIIREKDWELHELADRLKMVKEALLKKQLEERSEIPGRWHIPAQ
;
A
#
# COMPACT_ATOMS: atom_id res chain seq x y z
N MET A 1 12.98 100.12 -16.77
CA MET A 1 12.57 99.04 -15.83
C MET A 1 11.37 99.58 -15.07
N LYS A 2 10.23 98.88 -15.09
CA LYS A 2 8.97 99.39 -14.51
C LYS A 2 9.16 99.73 -13.03
N ASP A 3 8.85 100.97 -12.65
CA ASP A 3 8.91 101.46 -11.27
C ASP A 3 7.94 100.66 -10.38
N LEU A 4 8.49 99.78 -9.54
CA LEU A 4 7.71 99.17 -8.47
C LEU A 4 7.38 100.24 -7.43
N SER A 5 6.10 100.37 -7.07
CA SER A 5 5.71 101.22 -5.96
C SER A 5 6.40 100.77 -4.68
N ILE A 6 6.79 101.71 -3.82
CA ILE A 6 7.46 101.45 -2.53
C ILE A 6 6.68 100.42 -1.70
N ASN A 7 5.34 100.49 -1.73
CA ASN A 7 4.46 99.54 -1.06
C ASN A 7 4.63 98.11 -1.59
N THR A 8 4.85 97.93 -2.89
CA THR A 8 5.10 96.62 -3.51
C THR A 8 6.44 96.05 -3.06
N ILE A 9 7.48 96.88 -2.94
CA ILE A 9 8.80 96.46 -2.45
C ILE A 9 8.71 96.02 -0.99
N ILE A 10 8.03 96.80 -0.14
CA ILE A 10 7.81 96.44 1.28
C ILE A 10 7.02 95.13 1.40
N PHE A 11 5.97 94.97 0.60
CA PHE A 11 5.20 93.72 0.56
C PHE A 11 6.06 92.52 0.16
N ILE A 12 6.92 92.66 -0.86
CA ILE A 12 7.85 91.60 -1.29
C ILE A 12 8.84 91.24 -0.17
N ILE A 13 9.38 92.23 0.55
CA ILE A 13 10.30 91.99 1.68
C ILE A 13 9.60 91.23 2.81
N ILE A 14 8.36 91.61 3.15
CA ILE A 14 7.57 90.91 4.19
C ILE A 14 7.31 89.47 3.77
N VAL A 15 6.89 89.23 2.53
CA VAL A 15 6.64 87.88 2.00
C VAL A 15 7.92 87.04 2.02
N LEU A 16 9.07 87.60 1.67
CA LEU A 16 10.37 86.92 1.76
C LEU A 16 10.70 86.54 3.20
N PHE A 17 10.51 87.44 4.16
CA PHE A 17 10.81 87.18 5.57
C PHE A 17 9.93 86.08 6.16
N VAL A 18 8.63 86.09 5.82
CA VAL A 18 7.68 85.03 6.22
C VAL A 18 8.08 83.69 5.60
N ASN A 19 8.46 83.66 4.32
CA ASN A 19 8.90 82.44 3.64
C ASN A 19 10.19 81.86 4.24
N ILE A 20 11.19 82.71 4.50
CA ILE A 20 12.46 82.28 5.12
C ILE A 20 12.21 81.77 6.55
N GLY A 21 11.43 82.49 7.35
CA GLY A 21 11.06 82.07 8.70
C GLY A 21 10.30 80.74 8.72
N PHE A 22 9.40 80.53 7.75
CA PHE A 22 8.70 79.26 7.58
C PHE A 22 9.64 78.11 7.21
N ILE A 23 10.57 78.32 6.26
CA ILE A 23 11.57 77.31 5.85
C ILE A 23 12.45 76.92 7.04
N VAL A 24 12.99 77.90 7.78
CA VAL A 24 13.84 77.65 8.96
C VAL A 24 13.08 76.85 10.03
N LYS A 25 11.80 77.18 10.27
CA LYS A 25 10.95 76.45 11.22
C LYS A 25 10.73 74.99 10.79
N MET A 26 10.39 74.77 9.52
CA MET A 26 10.19 73.42 8.96
C MET A 26 11.46 72.58 9.02
N LEU A 27 12.63 73.19 8.76
CA LEU A 27 13.92 72.51 8.80
C LEU A 27 14.27 72.05 10.22
N ASN A 28 14.07 72.91 11.21
CA ASN A 28 14.29 72.58 12.61
C ASN A 28 13.33 71.47 13.10
N GLN A 29 12.06 71.52 12.68
CA GLN A 29 11.08 70.49 12.98
C GLN A 29 11.46 69.13 12.36
N TYR A 30 11.91 69.13 11.11
CA TYR A 30 12.39 67.93 10.43
C TYR A 30 13.56 67.28 11.18
N HIS A 31 14.56 68.06 11.61
CA HIS A 31 15.68 67.54 12.39
C HIS A 31 15.26 66.98 13.75
N LYS A 32 14.34 67.65 14.45
CA LYS A 32 13.80 67.16 15.74
C LYS A 32 13.05 65.85 15.55
N THR A 33 12.16 65.77 14.56
CA THR A 33 11.40 64.55 14.27
C THR A 33 12.33 63.42 13.85
N LYS A 34 13.31 63.66 12.98
CA LYS A 34 14.30 62.67 12.57
C LYS A 34 15.11 62.14 13.77
N LYS A 35 15.61 63.03 14.63
CA LYS A 35 16.36 62.64 15.84
C LYS A 35 15.50 61.83 16.81
N SER A 36 14.23 62.20 16.98
CA SER A 36 13.29 61.46 17.84
C SER A 36 12.93 60.08 17.28
N GLY A 37 12.87 59.94 15.95
CA GLY A 37 12.66 58.65 15.28
C GLY A 37 13.86 57.73 15.48
N TYR A 38 15.08 58.25 15.28
CA TYR A 38 16.32 57.50 15.54
C TYR A 38 16.41 57.00 16.99
N LEU A 39 16.15 57.87 17.97
CA LEU A 39 16.17 57.49 19.39
C LEU A 39 15.12 56.43 19.73
N ARG A 40 13.96 56.46 19.05
CA ARG A 40 12.91 55.46 19.24
C ARG A 40 13.29 54.11 18.65
N GLU A 41 13.90 54.11 17.46
CA GLU A 41 14.41 52.90 16.81
C GLU A 41 15.49 52.23 17.66
N GLU A 42 16.42 53.02 18.20
CA GLU A 42 17.51 52.57 19.07
C GLU A 42 16.98 51.96 20.38
N ALA A 43 16.06 52.66 21.07
CA ALA A 43 15.42 52.14 22.28
C ALA A 43 14.61 50.85 22.00
N PHE A 44 14.00 50.73 20.82
CA PHE A 44 13.28 49.53 20.44
C PHE A 44 14.22 48.33 20.17
N GLN A 45 15.36 48.58 19.51
CA GLN A 45 16.41 47.58 19.29
C GLN A 45 16.97 47.07 20.62
N GLU A 46 17.27 47.94 21.58
CA GLU A 46 17.71 47.54 22.92
C GLU A 46 16.65 46.70 23.65
N GLN A 47 15.38 47.09 23.59
CA GLN A 47 14.31 46.32 24.21
C GLN A 47 14.12 44.94 23.57
N LEU A 48 14.34 44.83 22.25
CA LEU A 48 14.34 43.57 21.53
C LEU A 48 15.52 42.71 21.98
N GLU A 49 16.71 43.27 22.03
CA GLU A 49 17.93 42.57 22.44
C GLU A 49 17.84 42.07 23.88
N GLN A 50 17.32 42.88 24.82
CA GLN A 50 17.06 42.44 26.19
C GLN A 50 16.03 41.30 26.25
N ARG A 51 14.97 41.37 25.45
CA ARG A 51 13.96 40.29 25.39
C ARG A 51 14.54 39.01 24.82
N VAL A 52 15.38 39.11 23.79
CA VAL A 52 16.07 37.98 23.18
C VAL A 52 17.07 37.37 24.17
N MET A 53 17.89 38.17 24.85
CA MET A 53 18.77 37.68 25.91
C MET A 53 18.00 37.01 27.06
N ARG A 54 16.88 37.59 27.51
CA ARG A 54 16.08 37.00 28.60
C ARG A 54 15.44 35.67 28.23
N SER A 55 15.02 35.52 26.97
CA SER A 55 14.24 34.35 26.53
C SER A 55 15.11 33.24 25.97
N PHE A 56 16.22 33.60 25.31
CA PHE A 56 17.05 32.68 24.54
C PHE A 56 18.54 32.77 24.89
N GLY A 57 18.95 33.55 25.89
CA GLY A 57 20.35 33.71 26.29
C GLY A 57 21.18 34.57 25.32
N ASN A 58 21.05 34.38 24.01
CA ASN A 58 21.79 35.11 22.98
C ASN A 58 20.98 35.20 21.65
N LYS A 59 21.12 36.31 20.91
CA LYS A 59 20.63 36.44 19.52
C LYS A 59 21.10 35.31 18.61
N GLU A 60 22.33 34.83 18.81
CA GLU A 60 22.90 33.78 17.98
C GLU A 60 22.26 32.41 18.22
N GLU A 61 21.87 32.12 19.47
CA GLU A 61 21.11 30.91 19.81
C GLU A 61 19.70 30.95 19.22
N LEU A 62 19.04 32.12 19.25
CA LEU A 62 17.76 32.31 18.57
C LEU A 62 17.87 32.07 17.05
N ASN A 63 18.90 32.61 16.40
CA ASN A 63 19.10 32.41 14.96
C ASN A 63 19.39 30.94 14.62
N LYS A 64 20.18 30.25 15.46
CA LYS A 64 20.41 28.79 15.32
C LYS A 64 19.10 28.02 15.46
N LEU A 65 18.29 28.34 16.47
CA LEU A 65 17.00 27.71 16.70
C LEU A 65 16.06 27.90 15.49
N ILE A 66 15.99 29.11 14.95
CA ILE A 66 15.18 29.41 13.74
C ILE A 66 15.67 28.57 12.56
N HIS A 67 16.99 28.51 12.35
CA HIS A 67 17.57 27.72 11.27
C HIS A 67 17.27 26.22 11.44
N ASP A 68 17.39 25.69 12.66
CA ASP A 68 17.06 24.30 12.97
C ASP A 68 15.57 24.02 12.76
N PHE A 69 14.68 24.93 13.15
CA PHE A 69 13.24 24.81 12.88
C PHE A 69 12.92 24.75 11.40
N VAL A 70 13.56 25.60 10.59
CA VAL A 70 13.41 25.58 9.12
C VAL A 70 13.89 24.22 8.58
N ARG A 71 15.04 23.74 9.05
CA ARG A 71 15.57 22.44 8.63
C ARG A 71 14.66 21.28 9.03
N TYR A 72 14.10 21.29 10.23
CA TYR A 72 13.15 20.28 10.70
C TYR A 72 11.84 20.32 9.92
N LYS A 73 11.34 21.52 9.61
CA LYS A 73 10.16 21.71 8.77
C LYS A 73 10.38 21.09 7.39
N ASP A 74 11.49 21.43 6.73
CA ASP A 74 11.80 20.90 5.39
C ASP A 74 11.98 19.38 5.41
N ALA A 75 12.61 18.84 6.44
CA ALA A 75 12.75 17.39 6.63
C ALA A 75 11.39 16.72 6.86
N ALA A 76 10.53 17.31 7.68
CA ALA A 76 9.18 16.81 7.96
C ALA A 76 8.30 16.83 6.70
N GLU A 77 8.36 17.88 5.89
CA GLU A 77 7.63 17.95 4.62
C GLU A 77 8.10 16.88 3.63
N LYS A 78 9.41 16.69 3.48
CA LYS A 78 9.97 15.62 2.64
C LYS A 78 9.52 14.22 3.11
N ASN A 79 9.58 13.98 4.42
CA ASN A 79 9.14 12.71 5.01
C ASN A 79 7.63 12.49 4.82
N ALA A 80 6.82 13.54 4.95
CA ALA A 80 5.38 13.45 4.72
C ALA A 80 5.04 13.11 3.27
N VAL A 81 5.79 13.64 2.30
CA VAL A 81 5.65 13.28 0.88
C VAL A 81 6.03 11.81 0.65
N LEU A 82 7.18 11.37 1.18
CA LEU A 82 7.63 9.99 1.07
C LEU A 82 6.62 9.00 1.70
N LEU A 83 6.09 9.31 2.87
CA LEU A 83 5.08 8.49 3.53
C LEU A 83 3.79 8.39 2.74
N LYS A 84 3.35 9.48 2.10
CA LYS A 84 2.18 9.45 1.21
C LYS A 84 2.41 8.57 0.00
N GLU A 85 3.60 8.64 -0.60
CA GLU A 85 3.95 7.81 -1.74
C GLU A 85 4.03 6.32 -1.36
N GLN A 86 4.64 6.02 -0.21
CA GLN A 86 4.67 4.66 0.33
C GLN A 86 3.27 4.12 0.65
N ASP A 87 2.37 4.93 1.21
CA ASP A 87 0.97 4.54 1.46
C ASP A 87 0.24 4.18 0.17
N VAL A 88 0.44 4.95 -0.91
CA VAL A 88 -0.14 4.64 -2.23
C VAL A 88 0.41 3.31 -2.77
N GLN A 89 1.73 3.09 -2.67
CA GLN A 89 2.35 1.84 -3.11
C GLN A 89 1.86 0.64 -2.29
N LEU A 90 1.75 0.78 -0.97
CA LEU A 90 1.24 -0.25 -0.08
C LEU A 90 -0.21 -0.61 -0.39
N LYS A 91 -1.09 0.38 -0.62
CA LYS A 91 -2.47 0.15 -1.04
C LYS A 91 -2.56 -0.62 -2.35
N LEU A 92 -1.70 -0.29 -3.32
CA LEU A 92 -1.66 -0.98 -4.61
C LEU A 92 -1.17 -2.42 -4.46
N LEU A 93 -0.12 -2.64 -3.66
CA LEU A 93 0.37 -3.99 -3.35
C LEU A 93 -0.67 -4.81 -2.60
N ASN A 94 -1.37 -4.22 -1.64
CA ASN A 94 -2.39 -4.91 -0.86
C ASN A 94 -3.56 -5.37 -1.76
N ARG A 95 -4.01 -4.51 -2.69
CA ARG A 95 -5.02 -4.91 -3.69
C ARG A 95 -4.54 -6.07 -4.57
N LYS A 96 -3.30 -6.01 -5.06
CA LYS A 96 -2.72 -7.11 -5.85
C LYS A 96 -2.63 -8.42 -5.06
N LEU A 97 -2.32 -8.32 -3.76
CA LEU A 97 -2.28 -9.46 -2.87
C LEU A 97 -3.68 -10.05 -2.67
N GLU A 98 -4.68 -9.21 -2.39
CA GLU A 98 -6.09 -9.62 -2.28
C GLU A 98 -6.57 -10.31 -3.56
N ASP A 99 -6.33 -9.72 -4.73
CA ASP A 99 -6.68 -10.33 -6.02
C ASP A 99 -5.99 -11.70 -6.22
N SER A 100 -4.72 -11.81 -5.84
CA SER A 100 -3.98 -13.08 -5.93
C SER A 100 -4.50 -14.12 -4.94
N MET A 101 -4.92 -13.70 -3.75
CA MET A 101 -5.51 -14.61 -2.75
C MET A 101 -6.83 -15.16 -3.25
N ILE A 102 -7.70 -14.31 -3.80
CA ILE A 102 -8.99 -14.73 -4.38
C ILE A 102 -8.76 -15.77 -5.48
N LYS A 103 -7.84 -15.51 -6.42
CA LYS A 103 -7.52 -16.49 -7.48
C LYS A 103 -7.02 -17.81 -6.93
N CYS A 104 -6.17 -17.78 -5.90
CA CYS A 104 -5.66 -18.97 -5.26
C CYS A 104 -6.79 -19.77 -4.58
N GLU A 105 -7.73 -19.09 -3.93
CA GLU A 105 -8.90 -19.73 -3.32
C GLU A 105 -9.83 -20.34 -4.37
N GLU A 106 -10.07 -19.65 -5.49
CA GLU A 106 -10.84 -20.16 -6.63
C GLU A 106 -10.21 -21.41 -7.24
N GLU A 107 -8.90 -21.39 -7.50
CA GLU A 107 -8.17 -22.55 -8.01
C GLU A 107 -8.19 -23.72 -7.01
N LYS A 108 -8.02 -23.44 -5.71
CA LYS A 108 -8.12 -24.45 -4.66
C LYS A 108 -9.51 -25.10 -4.65
N ALA A 109 -10.57 -24.30 -4.73
CA ALA A 109 -11.94 -24.81 -4.78
C ALA A 109 -12.17 -25.66 -6.05
N ARG A 110 -11.62 -25.23 -7.19
CA ARG A 110 -11.67 -26.00 -8.44
C ARG A 110 -10.96 -27.34 -8.29
N PHE A 111 -9.72 -27.36 -7.79
CA PHE A 111 -8.98 -28.61 -7.59
C PHE A 111 -9.67 -29.54 -6.61
N GLN A 112 -10.25 -29.01 -5.53
CA GLN A 112 -11.00 -29.81 -4.57
C GLN A 112 -12.21 -30.48 -5.22
N LYS A 113 -12.92 -29.77 -6.11
CA LYS A 113 -14.03 -30.34 -6.88
C LYS A 113 -13.55 -31.44 -7.84
N GLU A 114 -12.41 -31.25 -8.50
CA GLU A 114 -11.80 -32.25 -9.38
C GLU A 114 -11.38 -33.51 -8.59
N VAL A 115 -10.80 -33.34 -7.41
CA VAL A 115 -10.47 -34.46 -6.49
C VAL A 115 -11.73 -35.24 -6.11
N TRP A 116 -12.79 -34.57 -5.66
CA TRP A 116 -14.04 -35.25 -5.31
C TRP A 116 -14.67 -36.01 -6.48
N ALA A 117 -14.63 -35.45 -7.69
CA ALA A 117 -15.12 -36.13 -8.87
C ALA A 117 -14.30 -37.40 -9.19
N LEU A 118 -12.96 -37.33 -9.03
CA LEU A 118 -12.10 -38.48 -9.22
C LEU A 118 -12.30 -39.55 -8.14
N GLU A 119 -12.47 -39.15 -6.88
CA GLU A 119 -12.77 -40.06 -5.78
C GLU A 119 -14.09 -40.80 -6.00
N ASP A 120 -15.13 -40.10 -6.46
CA ASP A 120 -16.42 -40.70 -6.80
C ASP A 120 -16.30 -41.72 -7.94
N LEU A 121 -15.61 -41.35 -9.03
CA LEU A 121 -15.33 -42.26 -10.14
C LEU A 121 -14.53 -43.49 -9.69
N LEU A 122 -13.56 -43.31 -8.80
CA LEU A 122 -12.76 -44.41 -8.26
C LEU A 122 -13.63 -45.34 -7.39
N SER A 123 -14.53 -44.78 -6.59
CA SER A 123 -15.49 -45.56 -5.81
C SER A 123 -16.40 -46.39 -6.71
N GLN A 124 -17.00 -45.77 -7.74
CA GLN A 124 -17.84 -46.48 -8.71
C GLN A 124 -17.06 -47.60 -9.43
N THR A 125 -15.83 -47.32 -9.86
CA THR A 125 -14.97 -48.30 -10.52
C THR A 125 -14.65 -49.46 -9.58
N LYS A 126 -14.40 -49.20 -8.30
CA LYS A 126 -14.15 -50.23 -7.29
C LYS A 126 -15.37 -51.13 -7.07
N ASP A 127 -16.56 -50.56 -7.06
CA ASP A 127 -17.80 -51.34 -6.94
C ASP A 127 -18.03 -52.24 -8.15
N ILE A 128 -17.79 -51.72 -9.36
CA ILE A 128 -17.84 -52.52 -10.60
C ILE A 128 -16.83 -53.66 -10.57
N ILE A 129 -15.59 -53.40 -10.16
CA ILE A 129 -14.55 -54.44 -10.05
C ILE A 129 -15.00 -55.52 -9.05
N ARG A 130 -15.55 -55.12 -7.90
CA ARG A 130 -16.04 -56.06 -6.89
C ARG A 130 -17.18 -56.95 -7.41
N GLU A 131 -18.10 -56.37 -8.17
CA GLU A 131 -19.18 -57.12 -8.82
C GLU A 131 -18.62 -58.13 -9.84
N LYS A 132 -17.66 -57.70 -10.67
CA LYS A 132 -17.02 -58.57 -11.66
C LYS A 132 -16.19 -59.69 -11.02
N ASP A 133 -15.50 -59.42 -9.93
CA ASP A 133 -14.78 -60.44 -9.15
C ASP A 133 -15.75 -61.50 -8.59
N TRP A 134 -16.93 -61.09 -8.14
CA TRP A 134 -17.98 -62.02 -7.69
C TRP A 134 -18.50 -62.89 -8.83
N GLU A 135 -18.82 -62.30 -9.99
CA GLU A 135 -19.24 -63.04 -11.19
C GLU A 135 -18.16 -64.05 -11.62
N LEU A 136 -16.89 -63.67 -11.61
CA LEU A 136 -15.77 -64.54 -11.95
C LEU A 136 -15.66 -65.72 -10.98
N HIS A 137 -15.86 -65.48 -9.68
CA HIS A 137 -15.83 -66.55 -8.67
C HIS A 137 -16.97 -67.55 -8.89
N GLU A 138 -18.18 -67.05 -9.14
CA GLU A 138 -19.34 -67.91 -9.41
C GLU A 138 -19.17 -68.74 -10.69
N LEU A 139 -18.65 -68.12 -11.77
CA LEU A 139 -18.37 -68.83 -13.01
C LEU A 139 -17.28 -69.90 -12.83
N ALA A 140 -16.25 -69.62 -12.03
CA ALA A 140 -15.21 -70.59 -11.71
C ALA A 140 -15.77 -71.80 -10.95
N ASP A 141 -16.65 -71.58 -9.97
CA ASP A 141 -17.33 -72.64 -9.23
C ASP A 141 -18.23 -73.49 -10.13
N ARG A 142 -19.03 -72.85 -10.99
CA ARG A 142 -19.86 -73.54 -11.98
C ARG A 142 -19.02 -74.39 -12.94
N LEU A 143 -17.91 -73.86 -13.44
CA LEU A 143 -17.00 -74.59 -14.32
C LEU A 143 -16.39 -75.81 -13.63
N LYS A 144 -16.01 -75.67 -12.35
CA LYS A 144 -15.51 -76.79 -11.54
C LYS A 144 -16.58 -77.88 -11.41
N MET A 145 -17.82 -77.52 -11.10
CA MET A 145 -18.94 -78.46 -11.01
C MET A 145 -19.21 -79.19 -12.33
N VAL A 146 -19.22 -78.48 -13.46
CA VAL A 146 -19.40 -79.08 -14.79
C VAL A 146 -18.26 -80.03 -15.12
N LYS A 147 -17.01 -79.65 -14.82
CA LYS A 147 -15.83 -80.49 -15.02
C LYS A 147 -15.91 -81.78 -14.20
N GLU A 148 -16.30 -81.68 -12.93
CA GLU A 148 -16.51 -82.85 -12.05
C GLU A 148 -17.64 -83.75 -12.57
N ALA A 149 -18.75 -83.17 -13.04
CA ALA A 149 -19.86 -83.93 -13.63
C ALA A 149 -19.46 -84.65 -14.93
N LEU A 150 -18.68 -84.00 -15.80
CA LEU A 150 -18.17 -84.60 -17.02
C LEU A 150 -17.22 -85.77 -16.72
N LEU A 151 -16.32 -85.60 -15.74
CA LEU A 151 -15.42 -86.67 -15.29
C LEU A 151 -16.20 -87.87 -14.75
N LYS A 152 -17.25 -87.65 -13.96
CA LYS A 152 -18.14 -88.72 -13.48
C LYS A 152 -18.81 -89.46 -14.62
N LYS A 153 -19.39 -88.74 -15.60
CA LYS A 153 -20.00 -89.34 -16.79
C LYS A 153 -19.00 -90.18 -17.60
N GLN A 154 -17.79 -89.68 -17.83
CA GLN A 154 -16.75 -90.44 -18.52
C GLN A 154 -16.34 -91.71 -17.76
N LEU A 155 -16.41 -91.69 -16.42
CA LEU A 155 -16.15 -92.87 -15.58
C LEU A 155 -17.30 -93.88 -15.68
N GLU A 156 -18.55 -93.42 -15.65
CA GLU A 156 -19.76 -94.25 -15.79
C GLU A 156 -19.81 -94.90 -17.18
N GLU A 157 -19.60 -94.13 -18.26
CA GLU A 157 -19.51 -94.65 -19.63
C GLU A 157 -18.37 -95.67 -19.80
N ARG A 158 -17.23 -95.50 -19.09
CA ARG A 158 -16.15 -96.50 -19.06
C ARG A 158 -16.51 -97.76 -18.28
N SER A 159 -17.34 -97.66 -17.25
CA SER A 159 -17.84 -98.82 -16.49
C SER A 159 -18.95 -99.58 -17.21
N GLU A 160 -19.61 -98.97 -18.20
CA GLU A 160 -20.63 -99.60 -19.04
C GLU A 160 -20.07 -100.37 -20.26
N ILE A 161 -18.74 -100.43 -20.43
CA ILE A 161 -18.12 -101.27 -21.45
C ILE A 161 -18.38 -102.76 -21.08
N PRO A 162 -19.09 -103.54 -21.92
CA PRO A 162 -19.43 -104.91 -21.59
C PRO A 162 -18.18 -105.79 -21.64
N GLY A 163 -17.69 -106.18 -20.47
CA GLY A 163 -16.69 -107.23 -20.30
C GLY A 163 -17.25 -108.59 -20.69
N ARG A 164 -17.21 -108.94 -21.98
CA ARG A 164 -17.28 -110.32 -22.48
C ARG A 164 -16.31 -110.50 -23.65
N TRP A 165 -15.03 -110.65 -23.32
CA TRP A 165 -14.12 -111.36 -24.20
C TRP A 165 -14.11 -112.82 -23.77
N HIS A 166 -14.81 -113.67 -24.52
CA HIS A 166 -14.68 -115.13 -24.40
C HIS A 166 -13.31 -115.55 -24.94
N ILE A 167 -12.50 -116.19 -24.09
CA ILE A 167 -11.30 -116.91 -24.52
C ILE A 167 -11.70 -118.37 -24.68
N PRO A 168 -11.55 -118.99 -25.87
CA PRO A 168 -11.82 -120.42 -26.05
C PRO A 168 -10.64 -121.23 -25.50
N ALA A 169 -10.95 -122.24 -24.68
CA ALA A 169 -9.98 -123.22 -24.21
C ALA A 169 -9.65 -124.22 -25.34
N GLN A 170 -8.35 -124.51 -25.51
CA GLN A 170 -7.84 -125.73 -26.13
C GLN A 170 -6.95 -126.45 -25.12
#